data_AF-A0A414R9L5-F1
#
_entry.id   AF-A0A414R9L5-F1
#
_cell.length_a   1.000
_cell.length_b   1.000
_cell.length_c   1.000
_cell.angle_alpha   90.00
_cell.angle_beta   90.00
_cell.angle_gamma   90.00
#
_symmetry.space_group_name_H-M   'P 1'
#
loop_
_entity.id
_entity.type
_entity.pdbx_description
1 polymer ?
#
loop_
_entity_poly.entity_id
_entity_poly.type
_entity_poly.pdbx_seq_one_letter_code
_entity_poly.pdbx_strand_id
1 'polypeptide(L)' 'MNNFEIIFKREAPAFIPNDGKQTPTKGHPVFVAQHTTATCCRECIRKWHKIQLGKELSRIQQDYLVDVIMIWI' A
#
# COMPACT_ATOMS: atom_id res chain seq x y z
N MET A 1 -14.11 -7.37 5.77
CA MET A 1 -12.67 -7.06 5.94
C MET A 1 -12.60 -5.55 6.05
N ASN A 2 -12.20 -5.00 7.21
CA ASN A 2 -12.11 -3.53 7.34
C ASN A 2 -11.02 -3.05 6.36
N ASN A 3 -11.36 -2.12 5.47
CA ASN A 3 -10.50 -1.68 4.35
C ASN A 3 -9.09 -1.22 4.79
N PHE A 4 -8.93 -0.78 6.05
CA PHE A 4 -7.69 -0.26 6.63
C PHE A 4 -6.61 -1.31 6.92
N GLU A 5 -6.97 -2.59 7.07
CA GLU A 5 -6.03 -3.63 7.50
C GLU A 5 -4.96 -3.97 6.44
N ILE A 6 -5.18 -3.58 5.18
CA ILE A 6 -4.37 -4.03 4.04
C ILE A 6 -3.02 -3.31 4.02
N ILE A 7 -2.99 -1.99 4.19
CA ILE A 7 -1.73 -1.23 4.26
C ILE A 7 -0.97 -1.61 5.54
N PHE A 8 -1.64 -1.66 6.68
CA PHE A 8 -1.00 -1.99 7.97
C PHE A 8 -0.32 -3.36 7.94
N LYS A 9 -0.97 -4.39 7.38
CA LYS A 9 -0.41 -5.75 7.40
C LYS A 9 0.52 -6.06 6.23
N ARG A 10 0.28 -5.49 5.05
CA ARG A 10 1.00 -5.88 3.82
C ARG A 10 2.09 -4.92 3.44
N GLU A 11 1.89 -3.61 3.64
CA GLU A 11 2.77 -2.57 3.10
C GLU A 11 3.51 -1.75 4.15
N ALA A 12 3.08 -1.81 5.41
CA ALA A 12 3.75 -1.10 6.49
C ALA A 12 5.15 -1.63 6.81
N PRO A 13 5.42 -2.95 6.85
CA PRO A 13 6.73 -3.45 7.29
C PRO A 13 7.91 -2.90 6.48
N ALA A 14 9.04 -2.68 7.16
CA ALA A 14 10.28 -2.20 6.53
C ALA A 14 10.80 -3.17 5.46
N PHE A 15 10.56 -4.47 5.64
CA PHE A 15 10.94 -5.54 4.75
C PHE A 15 9.78 -6.52 4.57
N ILE A 16 9.39 -6.78 3.32
CA ILE A 16 8.30 -7.69 2.96
C ILE A 16 8.92 -8.81 2.10
N PRO A 17 8.80 -10.09 2.50
CA PRO A 17 9.47 -11.19 1.80
C PRO A 17 9.12 -11.33 0.31
N ASN A 18 7.91 -10.92 -0.07
CA ASN A 18 7.38 -10.98 -1.43
C ASN A 18 6.99 -9.60 -1.97
N ASP A 19 7.76 -8.55 -1.62
CA ASP A 19 7.52 -7.19 -2.11
C ASP A 19 7.41 -7.15 -3.66
N GLY A 20 6.42 -6.41 -4.17
CA GLY A 20 6.00 -6.40 -5.56
C GLY A 20 5.00 -7.49 -5.95
N LYS A 21 4.70 -8.47 -5.08
CA LYS A 21 3.75 -9.56 -5.33
C LYS A 21 2.75 -9.80 -4.18
N GLN A 22 2.86 -9.04 -3.09
CA GLN A 22 2.02 -9.15 -1.91
C GLN A 22 0.58 -8.71 -2.14
N THR A 23 0.32 -7.79 -3.08
CA THR A 23 -1.03 -7.27 -3.35
C THR A 23 -1.61 -7.94 -4.60
N PRO A 24 -2.69 -8.74 -4.49
CA PRO A 24 -3.38 -9.31 -5.64
C PRO A 24 -3.80 -8.24 -6.66
N THR A 25 -4.05 -8.61 -7.91
CA THR A 25 -4.51 -7.66 -8.94
C THR A 25 -6.03 -7.64 -9.12
N LYS A 26 -6.75 -8.60 -8.52
CA LYS A 26 -8.20 -8.81 -8.70
C LYS A 26 -8.81 -9.50 -7.48
N GLY A 27 -10.15 -9.53 -7.43
CA GLY A 27 -10.94 -10.22 -6.40
C GLY A 27 -11.54 -9.29 -5.34
N HIS A 28 -11.00 -8.08 -5.19
CA HIS A 28 -11.58 -7.02 -4.36
C HIS A 28 -11.28 -5.64 -4.97
N PRO A 29 -12.22 -4.68 -4.97
CA PRO A 29 -12.00 -3.34 -5.55
C PRO A 29 -10.75 -2.63 -5.03
N VAL A 30 -10.47 -2.77 -3.73
CA VAL A 30 -9.29 -2.18 -3.08
C VAL A 30 -7.96 -2.60 -3.73
N PHE A 31 -7.88 -3.82 -4.28
CA PHE A 31 -6.66 -4.29 -4.94
C PHE A 31 -6.43 -3.55 -6.25
N VAL A 32 -7.51 -3.35 -7.02
CA VAL A 32 -7.46 -2.53 -8.23
C VAL A 32 -7.07 -1.10 -7.86
N ALA A 33 -7.71 -0.53 -6.84
CA ALA A 33 -7.39 0.79 -6.31
C ALA A 33 -5.90 0.93 -5.96
N GLN A 34 -5.32 -0.07 -5.27
CA GLN A 34 -3.92 -0.04 -4.89
C GLN A 34 -2.97 -0.05 -6.08
N HIS A 35 -3.25 -0.85 -7.11
CA HIS A 35 -2.43 -0.86 -8.33
C HIS A 35 -2.57 0.44 -9.11
N THR A 36 -3.78 0.99 -9.22
CA THR A 36 -4.03 2.24 -9.92
C THR A 36 -3.40 3.44 -9.21
N THR A 37 -3.40 3.43 -7.87
CA THR A 37 -2.81 4.51 -7.06
C THR A 37 -1.35 4.27 -6.69
N ALA A 38 -0.72 3.20 -7.19
CA ALA A 38 0.67 2.84 -6.88
C ALA A 38 0.96 2.65 -5.37
N THR A 39 0.00 2.10 -4.63
CA THR A 39 0.08 1.75 -3.20
C THR A 39 0.13 0.24 -2.95
N CYS A 40 0.43 -0.55 -4.00
CA CYS A 40 0.40 -2.01 -3.99
C CYS A 40 1.71 -2.69 -3.54
N CYS A 41 2.82 -1.95 -3.48
CA CYS A 41 4.11 -2.43 -2.99
C CYS A 41 5.05 -1.29 -2.55
N ARG A 42 6.14 -1.61 -1.85
CA ARG A 42 7.07 -0.59 -1.32
C ARG A 42 7.81 0.14 -2.43
N GLU A 43 8.17 -0.54 -3.52
CA GLU A 43 8.84 0.12 -4.65
C GLU A 43 7.90 1.09 -5.38
N CYS A 44 6.61 0.75 -5.55
CA CYS A 44 5.61 1.67 -6.07
C CYS A 44 5.43 2.88 -5.13
N ILE A 45 5.30 2.62 -3.83
CA ILE A 45 5.20 3.67 -2.81
C ILE A 45 6.41 4.61 -2.83
N ARG A 46 7.62 4.07 -2.93
CA ARG A 46 8.86 4.85 -3.06
C ARG A 46 8.86 5.71 -4.30
N LYS A 47 8.52 5.13 -5.45
CA LYS A 47 8.58 5.80 -6.75
C LYS A 47 7.56 6.95 -6.84
N TRP A 48 6.33 6.72 -6.38
CA TRP A 48 5.21 7.61 -6.61
C TRP A 48 4.89 8.51 -5.41
N HIS A 49 4.96 7.99 -4.19
CA HIS A 49 4.64 8.72 -2.96
C HIS A 49 5.88 9.22 -2.21
N LYS A 50 7.09 8.92 -2.71
CA LYS A 50 8.38 9.39 -2.17
C LYS A 50 8.65 8.94 -0.72
N ILE A 51 8.01 7.85 -0.27
CA ILE A 51 8.27 7.26 1.03
C ILE A 51 9.40 6.22 0.88
N GLN A 52 10.48 6.40 1.66
CA GLN A 52 11.69 5.59 1.52
C GLN A 52 11.50 4.12 1.92
N LEU A 53 12.33 3.25 1.33
CA LEU A 53 12.46 1.83 1.69
C LEU A 53 13.27 1.64 2.97
N GLY A 54 13.27 0.41 3.49
CA GLY A 54 14.11 0.01 4.63
C GLY A 54 13.64 0.58 5.98
N LYS A 55 12.48 1.25 5.98
CA LYS A 55 11.80 1.73 7.17
C LYS A 55 10.34 1.34 7.13
N GLU A 56 9.81 1.07 8.31
CA GLU A 56 8.38 0.84 8.48
C GLU A 56 7.61 2.12 8.15
N LEU A 57 6.42 1.98 7.55
CA LEU A 57 5.53 3.12 7.33
C LEU A 57 5.05 3.67 8.67
N SER A 58 5.25 4.96 8.89
CA SER A 58 4.67 5.65 10.03
C SER A 58 3.15 5.67 9.93
N ARG A 59 2.46 5.88 11.05
CA ARG A 59 0.99 5.95 11.04
C ARG A 59 0.46 7.01 10.07
N ILE A 60 1.09 8.19 10.04
CA ILE A 60 0.74 9.29 9.12
C ILE A 60 0.89 8.86 7.66
N GLN A 61 1.96 8.12 7.33
CA GLN A 61 2.16 7.61 5.98
C GLN A 61 1.11 6.56 5.60
N GLN A 62 0.75 5.68 6.54
CA GLN A 62 -0.29 4.68 6.30
C GLN A 62 -1.65 5.33 6.08
N ASP A 63 -2.03 6.29 6.93
CA ASP A 63 -3.29 7.04 6.80
C ASP A 63 -3.34 7.80 5.46
N TYR A 64 -2.23 8.45 5.06
CA TYR A 64 -2.12 9.07 3.73
C TYR A 64 -2.37 8.09 2.58
N LEU A 65 -1.76 6.89 2.61
CA LEU A 65 -1.97 5.90 1.54
C LEU A 65 -3.40 5.36 1.53
N VAL A 66 -4.01 5.20 2.70
CA VAL A 66 -5.42 4.85 2.85
C VAL A 66 -6.29 5.94 2.22
N ASP A 67 -6.04 7.21 2.52
CA ASP A 67 -6.82 8.33 1.95
C ASP A 67 -6.73 8.34 0.42
N VAL A 68 -5.54 8.13 -0.14
CA VAL A 68 -5.34 8.02 -1.58
C VAL A 68 -6.16 6.88 -2.21
N ILE A 69 -6.18 5.70 -1.56
CA ILE A 69 -6.99 4.56 -2.01
C ILE A 69 -8.49 4.90 -1.92
N MET A 70 -8.92 5.53 -0.83
CA MET A 70 -10.32 5.87 -0.59
C MET A 70 -10.83 6.96 -1.54
N ILE A 71 -9.98 7.88 -2.01
CA ILE A 71 -10.34 8.89 -3.03
C ILE A 71 -10.64 8.23 -4.39
N TRP A 72 -10.01 7.09 -4.68
CA TRP A 72 -10.20 6.40 -5.95
C TRP A 72 -11.49 5.57 -6.00
N ILE A 73 -11.93 5.05 -4.84
CA ILE A 73 -13.14 4.20 -4.71
C ILE A 73 -14.39 5.06 -4.71
#